data_AF-A0A8H4ULR6-F1
#
_entry.id   AF-A0A8H4ULR6-F1
#
_cell.length_a   1.000
_cell.length_b   1.000
_cell.length_c   1.000
_cell.angle_alpha   90.00
_cell.angle_beta   90.00
_cell.angle_gamma   90.00
#
_symmetry.space_group_name_H-M   'P 1'
#
loop_
_entity.id
_entity.type
_entity.pdbx_description
1 polymer ?
#
loop_
_entity_poly.entity_id
_entity_poly.type
_entity_poly.pdbx_seq_one_letter_code
_entity_poly.pdbx_strand_id
1 'polypeptide(L)'
;MALPAPNLHLPASANVVDVRIIDSTARLRVPMASFIEQPMPGHEMLECPAYSFLIEHPSGQKLLFDLGLRKDIEGSPPVVLASFKKQSEATGSLVTVDSDIATILKDEGSVELESINAIIWSHWHLDHSGDPSTFPTTTSLVVGPGFKEALLPGYPTNPQGLILEKDYEGRDLHEIDFENHPDSIKIGGFQAVDYFQDGSFYLLNSPGHTVGHMAALARTTASTFVLIGADTCHHGGAFRPTQYLPLPDKLSPSPFSNPPFLPGSVCPGEVLVKAHPEHKRDKPFYPTLSKSPGRNVAEAENSIGKLIEFDARDEIFVVIAHDSTLLDVVDFFPKKLNEWKNKGWKEESKWKFLGDFHAVAEL
;
A
#
# COMPACT_ATOMS: atom_id res chain seq x y z
N MET A 1 8.23 -2.45 28.18
CA MET A 1 8.95 -1.27 27.64
C MET A 1 9.28 -1.56 26.19
N ALA A 2 9.09 -0.60 25.29
CA ALA A 2 9.42 -0.75 23.88
C ALA A 2 10.92 -0.96 23.68
N LEU A 3 11.30 -1.84 22.74
CA LEU A 3 12.66 -1.94 22.25
C LEU A 3 12.98 -0.76 21.33
N PRO A 4 14.25 -0.33 21.25
CA PRO A 4 14.65 0.70 20.30
C PRO A 4 14.43 0.22 18.86
N ALA A 5 13.92 1.11 18.01
CA ALA A 5 13.69 0.82 16.60
C ALA A 5 15.01 0.44 15.88
N PRO A 6 15.00 -0.53 14.96
CA PRO A 6 16.19 -0.92 14.21
C PRO A 6 16.78 0.22 13.39
N ASN A 7 18.10 0.19 13.16
CA ASN A 7 18.74 1.11 12.25
C ASN A 7 18.53 0.68 10.79
N LEU A 8 17.79 1.49 10.02
CA LEU A 8 17.50 1.22 8.62
C LEU A 8 18.62 1.60 7.66
N HIS A 9 19.71 2.22 8.13
CA HIS A 9 20.81 2.67 7.27
C HIS A 9 20.36 3.57 6.11
N LEU A 10 19.41 4.47 6.39
CA LEU A 10 18.90 5.44 5.41
C LEU A 10 20.05 6.28 4.84
N PRO A 11 20.23 6.35 3.50
CA PRO A 11 21.25 7.19 2.90
C PRO A 11 21.02 8.66 3.25
N ALA A 12 22.10 9.41 3.46
CA ALA A 12 22.02 10.85 3.66
C ALA A 12 21.74 11.53 2.31
N SER A 13 20.73 12.38 2.26
CA SER A 13 20.46 13.27 1.13
C SER A 13 19.66 14.49 1.60
N ALA A 14 19.86 15.60 0.90
CA ALA A 14 19.05 16.81 1.04
C ALA A 14 17.94 16.90 -0.02
N ASN A 15 17.97 16.05 -1.04
CA ASN A 15 16.96 16.03 -2.10
C ASN A 15 15.68 15.35 -1.62
N VAL A 16 14.55 15.92 -1.99
CA VAL A 16 13.22 15.48 -1.55
C VAL A 16 12.29 15.45 -2.75
N VAL A 17 11.27 14.60 -2.70
CA VAL A 17 10.17 14.59 -3.66
C VAL A 17 8.91 15.13 -2.99
N ASP A 18 8.07 15.78 -3.78
CA ASP A 18 6.69 16.05 -3.40
C ASP A 18 5.87 14.77 -3.58
N VAL A 19 5.20 14.35 -2.51
CA VAL A 19 4.32 13.17 -2.51
C VAL A 19 2.89 13.65 -2.36
N ARG A 20 1.99 13.22 -3.24
CA ARG A 20 0.56 13.43 -3.10
C ARG A 20 -0.15 12.08 -3.15
N ILE A 21 -0.91 11.76 -2.12
CA ILE A 21 -1.76 10.57 -2.09
C ILE A 21 -3.07 10.89 -2.82
N ILE A 22 -3.48 10.05 -3.76
CA ILE A 22 -4.70 10.20 -4.55
C ILE A 22 -5.68 9.13 -4.07
N ASP A 23 -6.87 9.56 -3.63
CA ASP A 23 -7.98 8.63 -3.46
C ASP A 23 -8.44 8.21 -4.86
N SER A 24 -8.18 6.96 -5.23
CA SER A 24 -8.55 6.43 -6.55
C SER A 24 -10.06 6.30 -6.74
N THR A 25 -10.86 6.55 -5.70
CA THR A 25 -12.30 6.31 -5.60
C THR A 25 -12.70 4.83 -5.68
N ALA A 26 -11.73 3.92 -5.84
CA ALA A 26 -11.98 2.50 -5.74
C ALA A 26 -12.24 2.13 -4.27
N ARG A 27 -13.29 1.35 -4.06
CA ARG A 27 -13.64 0.74 -2.77
C ARG A 27 -13.94 -0.72 -3.03
N LEU A 28 -13.24 -1.59 -2.32
CA LEU A 28 -13.45 -3.02 -2.34
C LEU A 28 -13.84 -3.45 -0.93
N ARG A 29 -14.81 -4.35 -0.83
CA ARG A 29 -15.17 -5.04 0.40
C ARG A 29 -14.97 -6.51 0.17
N VAL A 30 -14.01 -7.12 0.85
CA VAL A 30 -13.52 -8.47 0.53
C VAL A 30 -13.37 -9.31 1.80
N PRO A 31 -13.51 -10.64 1.75
CA PRO A 31 -13.32 -11.50 2.92
C PRO A 31 -11.91 -11.34 3.49
N MET A 32 -11.81 -11.09 4.79
CA MET A 32 -10.54 -11.03 5.51
C MET A 32 -9.76 -12.35 5.36
N ALA A 33 -10.47 -13.47 5.23
CA ALA A 33 -9.90 -14.80 4.99
C ALA A 33 -9.08 -14.90 3.69
N SER A 34 -9.25 -13.99 2.73
CA SER A 34 -8.41 -13.91 1.52
C SER A 34 -7.00 -13.39 1.82
N PHE A 35 -6.79 -12.73 2.96
CA PHE A 35 -5.52 -12.11 3.35
C PHE A 35 -4.92 -12.75 4.59
N ILE A 36 -5.76 -13.04 5.60
CA ILE A 36 -5.33 -13.51 6.91
C ILE A 36 -5.91 -14.91 7.18
N GLU A 37 -5.07 -15.83 7.67
CA GLU A 37 -5.45 -17.23 7.89
C GLU A 37 -6.55 -17.36 8.96
N GLN A 38 -6.50 -16.51 9.99
CA GLN A 38 -7.44 -16.50 11.10
C GLN A 38 -8.06 -15.11 11.30
N PRO A 39 -9.12 -14.76 10.54
CA PRO A 39 -9.91 -13.57 10.81
C PRO A 39 -10.48 -13.59 12.22
N MET A 40 -10.59 -12.41 12.83
CA MET A 40 -11.14 -12.27 14.19
C MET A 40 -12.66 -12.08 14.15
N PRO A 41 -13.40 -12.51 15.19
CA PRO A 41 -14.84 -12.34 15.25
C PRO A 41 -15.27 -10.89 15.07
N GLY A 42 -16.24 -10.65 14.19
CA GLY A 42 -16.74 -9.31 13.86
C GLY A 42 -15.88 -8.54 12.85
N HIS A 43 -14.78 -9.13 12.37
CA HIS A 43 -13.92 -8.57 11.33
C HIS A 43 -13.67 -9.58 10.19
N GLU A 44 -14.75 -10.21 9.71
CA GLU A 44 -14.70 -11.20 8.63
C GLU A 44 -14.56 -10.59 7.23
N MET A 45 -14.85 -9.29 7.10
CA MET A 45 -14.75 -8.53 5.86
C MET A 45 -13.84 -7.34 6.07
N LEU A 46 -12.95 -7.09 5.11
CA LEU A 46 -12.05 -5.96 5.07
C LEU A 46 -12.60 -4.92 4.08
N GLU A 47 -12.64 -3.66 4.52
CA GLU A 47 -12.89 -2.51 3.66
C GLU A 47 -11.55 -2.00 3.11
N CYS A 48 -11.36 -2.18 1.81
CA CYS A 48 -10.14 -1.85 1.07
C CYS A 48 -10.40 -0.64 0.15
N PRO A 49 -10.08 0.60 0.54
CA PRO A 49 -9.85 1.65 -0.45
C PRO A 49 -8.63 1.27 -1.32
N ALA A 50 -8.45 1.90 -2.47
CA ALA A 50 -7.17 1.86 -3.17
C ALA A 50 -6.61 3.28 -3.32
N TYR A 51 -5.31 3.41 -3.14
CA TYR A 51 -4.58 4.68 -3.24
C TYR A 51 -3.58 4.63 -4.38
N SER A 52 -3.45 5.75 -5.08
CA SER A 52 -2.34 6.03 -5.99
C SER A 52 -1.48 7.15 -5.43
N PHE A 53 -0.23 7.28 -5.88
CA PHE A 53 0.65 8.35 -5.43
C PHE A 53 1.26 9.08 -6.61
N LEU A 54 1.12 10.41 -6.62
CA LEU A 54 1.89 11.27 -7.52
C LEU A 54 3.18 11.69 -6.83
N ILE A 55 4.30 11.31 -7.41
CA ILE A 55 5.66 11.67 -6.97
C ILE A 55 6.21 12.71 -7.93
N GLU A 56 6.54 13.88 -7.43
CA GLU A 56 7.08 14.98 -8.23
C GLU A 56 8.49 15.35 -7.73
N HIS A 57 9.46 15.20 -8.61
CA HIS A 57 10.86 15.48 -8.33
C HIS A 57 11.21 16.93 -8.69
N PRO A 58 12.13 17.61 -7.97
CA PRO A 58 12.53 18.99 -8.27
C PRO A 58 13.07 19.24 -9.69
N SER A 59 13.49 18.20 -10.41
CA SER A 59 13.83 18.30 -11.85
C SER A 59 12.61 18.54 -12.76
N GLY A 60 11.39 18.41 -12.23
CA GLY A 60 10.12 18.49 -12.96
C GLY A 60 9.56 17.14 -13.37
N GLN A 61 10.31 16.05 -13.19
CA GLN A 61 9.85 14.69 -13.48
C GLN A 61 8.71 14.27 -12.54
N LYS A 62 7.70 13.60 -13.09
CA LYS A 62 6.52 13.11 -12.36
C LYS A 62 6.32 11.62 -12.58
N LEU A 63 6.05 10.90 -11.50
CA LEU A 63 5.76 9.47 -11.52
C LEU A 63 4.41 9.23 -10.86
N LEU A 64 3.66 8.27 -11.37
CA LEU A 64 2.52 7.68 -10.67
C LEU A 64 2.94 6.33 -10.10
N PHE A 65 2.69 6.11 -8.81
CA PHE A 65 2.81 4.81 -8.18
C PHE A 65 1.41 4.25 -7.97
N ASP A 66 1.10 3.18 -8.71
CA ASP A 66 -0.22 2.58 -8.93
C ASP A 66 -1.26 3.52 -9.56
N LEU A 67 -2.31 2.92 -10.13
CA LEU A 67 -3.43 3.59 -10.79
C LEU A 67 -4.80 3.22 -10.22
N GLY A 68 -4.86 2.48 -9.11
CA GLY A 68 -6.12 2.03 -8.53
C GLY A 68 -6.85 1.04 -9.46
N LEU A 69 -8.20 1.08 -9.41
CA LEU A 69 -9.05 0.29 -10.29
C LEU A 69 -9.38 1.05 -11.58
N ARG A 70 -9.51 0.30 -12.67
CA ARG A 70 -10.04 0.80 -13.95
C ARG A 70 -11.50 1.22 -13.80
N LYS A 71 -11.89 2.38 -14.35
CA LYS A 71 -13.31 2.82 -14.36
C LYS A 71 -14.19 1.84 -15.15
N ASP A 72 -13.73 1.41 -16.32
CA ASP A 72 -14.37 0.37 -17.12
C ASP A 72 -13.96 -1.03 -16.61
N ILE A 73 -14.50 -1.49 -15.48
CA ILE A 73 -14.12 -2.80 -14.90
C ILE A 73 -14.28 -3.95 -15.92
N GLU A 74 -15.25 -3.89 -16.83
CA GLU A 74 -15.51 -4.94 -17.83
C GLU A 74 -14.38 -5.08 -18.87
N GLY A 75 -13.62 -4.03 -19.13
CA GLY A 75 -12.43 -4.09 -19.98
C GLY A 75 -11.19 -4.74 -19.34
N SER A 76 -11.32 -5.37 -18.17
CA SER A 76 -10.21 -6.04 -17.46
C SER A 76 -9.86 -7.35 -18.17
N PRO A 77 -8.69 -7.96 -17.89
CA PRO A 77 -8.36 -9.28 -18.43
C PRO A 77 -9.51 -10.27 -18.17
N PRO A 78 -10.07 -10.95 -19.20
CA PRO A 78 -11.31 -11.71 -19.04
C PRO A 78 -11.28 -12.75 -17.92
N VAL A 79 -10.12 -13.36 -17.69
CA VAL A 79 -9.93 -14.41 -16.68
C VAL A 79 -9.85 -13.84 -15.26
N VAL A 80 -9.30 -12.63 -15.11
CA VAL A 80 -9.30 -11.89 -13.85
C VAL A 80 -10.72 -11.46 -13.52
N LEU A 81 -11.43 -10.88 -14.50
CA LEU A 81 -12.82 -10.44 -14.33
C LEU A 81 -13.75 -11.62 -13.99
N ALA A 82 -13.62 -12.76 -14.68
CA ALA A 82 -14.42 -13.95 -14.40
C ALA A 82 -14.15 -14.50 -12.99
N SER A 83 -12.88 -14.53 -12.57
CA SER A 83 -12.49 -14.97 -11.23
C SER A 83 -13.04 -14.02 -10.15
N PHE A 84 -12.97 -12.72 -10.40
CA PHE A 84 -13.49 -11.70 -9.51
C PHE A 84 -15.01 -11.80 -9.36
N LYS A 85 -15.76 -11.90 -10.47
CA LYS A 85 -17.23 -12.08 -10.46
C LYS A 85 -17.64 -13.32 -9.68
N LYS A 86 -16.98 -14.45 -9.94
CA LYS A 86 -17.21 -15.71 -9.21
C LYS A 86 -16.96 -15.56 -7.71
N GLN A 87 -15.90 -14.86 -7.32
CA GLN A 87 -15.60 -14.60 -5.91
C GLN A 87 -16.67 -13.70 -5.27
N SER A 88 -17.08 -12.63 -5.96
CA SER A 88 -18.14 -11.73 -5.51
C SER A 88 -19.45 -12.49 -5.26
N GLU A 89 -19.87 -13.35 -6.19
CA GLU A 89 -21.05 -14.20 -6.03
C GLU A 89 -20.94 -15.17 -4.83
N ALA A 90 -19.75 -15.75 -4.62
CA ALA A 90 -19.54 -16.75 -3.58
C ALA A 90 -19.40 -16.17 -2.17
N THR A 91 -18.91 -14.94 -2.05
CA THR A 91 -18.47 -14.36 -0.77
C THR A 91 -19.15 -13.05 -0.40
N GLY A 92 -19.92 -12.47 -1.32
CA GLY A 92 -20.51 -11.15 -1.13
C GLY A 92 -19.50 -10.01 -1.24
N SER A 93 -18.34 -10.23 -1.89
CA SER A 93 -17.40 -9.15 -2.15
C SER A 93 -18.05 -8.05 -2.97
N LEU A 94 -17.80 -6.79 -2.62
CA LEU A 94 -18.32 -5.62 -3.33
C LEU A 94 -17.16 -4.83 -3.89
N VAL A 95 -17.34 -4.28 -5.09
CA VAL A 95 -16.37 -3.36 -5.70
C VAL A 95 -17.10 -2.22 -6.36
N THR A 96 -16.67 -1.01 -6.05
CA THR A 96 -17.15 0.24 -6.65
C THR A 96 -15.97 1.12 -7.03
N VAL A 97 -16.15 1.90 -8.08
CA VAL A 97 -15.17 2.89 -8.54
C VAL A 97 -15.91 4.04 -9.20
N ASP A 98 -15.67 5.26 -8.74
CA ASP A 98 -16.38 6.45 -9.21
C ASP A 98 -15.65 7.15 -10.36
N SER A 99 -14.31 7.10 -10.36
CA SER A 99 -13.44 7.69 -11.39
C SER A 99 -12.18 6.86 -11.58
N ASP A 100 -11.39 7.17 -12.61
CA ASP A 100 -10.02 6.66 -12.79
C ASP A 100 -8.99 7.77 -12.56
N ILE A 101 -7.73 7.39 -12.34
CA ILE A 101 -6.66 8.35 -12.02
C ILE A 101 -6.44 9.38 -13.12
N ALA A 102 -6.52 8.98 -14.39
CA ALA A 102 -6.37 9.91 -15.51
C ALA A 102 -7.48 10.97 -15.53
N THR A 103 -8.71 10.60 -15.21
CA THR A 103 -9.84 11.52 -15.07
C THR A 103 -9.68 12.41 -13.85
N ILE A 104 -9.25 11.87 -12.70
CA ILE A 104 -8.98 12.65 -11.48
C ILE A 104 -7.93 13.74 -11.73
N LEU A 105 -6.83 13.41 -12.43
CA LEU A 105 -5.78 14.39 -12.76
C LEU A 105 -6.30 15.48 -13.72
N LYS A 106 -7.08 15.10 -14.74
CA LYS A 106 -7.69 16.03 -15.70
C LYS A 106 -8.71 16.97 -15.05
N ASP A 107 -9.58 16.44 -14.18
CA ASP A 107 -10.64 17.21 -13.53
C ASP A 107 -10.08 18.22 -12.53
N GLU A 108 -8.98 17.88 -11.85
CA GLU A 108 -8.28 18.83 -10.96
C GLU A 108 -7.51 19.88 -11.76
N GLY A 109 -6.87 19.49 -12.87
CA GLY A 109 -6.32 20.41 -13.87
C GLY A 109 -4.94 21.00 -13.57
N SER A 110 -4.27 20.61 -12.48
CA SER A 110 -2.88 21.05 -12.20
C SER A 110 -1.81 20.12 -12.78
N VAL A 111 -2.19 18.94 -13.30
CA VAL A 111 -1.28 17.92 -13.82
C VAL A 111 -1.77 17.38 -15.16
N GLU A 112 -1.06 17.76 -16.23
CA GLU A 112 -1.28 17.20 -17.57
C GLU A 112 -0.79 15.75 -17.65
N LEU A 113 -1.53 14.86 -18.32
CA LEU A 113 -1.15 13.45 -18.43
C LEU A 113 0.16 13.26 -19.20
N GLU A 114 0.42 14.13 -20.19
CA GLU A 114 1.65 14.20 -20.97
C GLU A 114 2.88 14.55 -20.13
N SER A 115 2.67 15.11 -18.94
CA SER A 115 3.76 15.44 -18.01
C SER A 115 4.18 14.28 -17.12
N ILE A 116 3.44 13.16 -17.12
CA ILE A 116 3.78 11.95 -16.38
C ILE A 116 4.87 11.19 -17.15
N ASN A 117 6.02 10.98 -16.51
CA ASN A 117 7.15 10.29 -17.12
C ASN A 117 7.00 8.77 -17.05
N ALA A 118 6.51 8.25 -15.92
CA ALA A 118 6.31 6.82 -15.73
C ALA A 118 5.14 6.52 -14.80
N ILE A 119 4.53 5.36 -15.04
CA ILE A 119 3.64 4.68 -14.12
C ILE A 119 4.43 3.51 -13.55
N ILE A 120 4.51 3.41 -12.23
CA ILE A 120 5.10 2.30 -11.51
C ILE A 120 3.95 1.45 -10.98
N TRP A 121 3.86 0.21 -11.45
CA TRP A 121 3.01 -0.78 -10.81
C TRP A 121 3.76 -1.37 -9.63
N SER A 122 3.23 -1.17 -8.42
CA SER A 122 3.64 -1.95 -7.26
C SER A 122 3.51 -3.43 -7.57
N HIS A 123 2.40 -3.81 -8.22
CA HIS A 123 2.18 -5.11 -8.83
C HIS A 123 0.96 -5.06 -9.78
N TRP A 124 0.62 -6.21 -10.36
CA TRP A 124 -0.29 -6.32 -11.50
C TRP A 124 -1.76 -6.57 -11.16
N HIS A 125 -2.15 -6.64 -9.88
CA HIS A 125 -3.56 -6.83 -9.55
C HIS A 125 -4.43 -5.65 -10.01
N LEU A 126 -5.70 -5.95 -10.28
CA LEU A 126 -6.63 -5.05 -10.97
C LEU A 126 -6.85 -3.71 -10.26
N ASP A 127 -6.75 -3.70 -8.93
CA ASP A 127 -6.95 -2.56 -8.04
C ASP A 127 -5.68 -1.73 -7.83
N HIS A 128 -4.59 -2.08 -8.53
CA HIS A 128 -3.34 -1.33 -8.59
C HIS A 128 -3.00 -0.93 -10.03
N SER A 129 -3.32 -1.81 -10.99
CA SER A 129 -2.87 -1.65 -12.37
C SER A 129 -3.56 -0.49 -13.10
N GLY A 130 -4.82 -0.20 -12.75
CA GLY A 130 -5.65 0.79 -13.42
C GLY A 130 -5.62 0.66 -14.95
N ASP A 131 -5.72 1.77 -15.67
CA ASP A 131 -5.68 1.79 -17.14
C ASP A 131 -4.54 2.68 -17.66
N PRO A 132 -3.31 2.15 -17.85
CA PRO A 132 -2.21 2.91 -18.43
C PRO A 132 -2.47 3.43 -19.84
N SER A 133 -3.41 2.83 -20.59
CA SER A 133 -3.74 3.25 -21.96
C SER A 133 -4.37 4.65 -22.02
N THR A 134 -4.82 5.18 -20.89
CA THR A 134 -5.34 6.55 -20.76
C THR A 134 -4.25 7.63 -20.78
N PHE A 135 -2.98 7.25 -20.64
CA PHE A 135 -1.81 8.14 -20.70
C PHE A 135 -1.14 8.07 -22.09
N PRO A 136 -0.37 9.07 -22.53
CA PRO A 136 0.38 8.97 -23.80
C PRO A 136 1.41 7.86 -23.78
N THR A 137 1.70 7.23 -24.92
CA THR A 137 2.67 6.10 -25.02
C THR A 137 4.10 6.48 -24.65
N THR A 138 4.41 7.78 -24.53
CA THR A 138 5.67 8.29 -23.98
C THR A 138 5.81 8.08 -22.47
N THR A 139 4.71 7.75 -21.77
CA THR A 139 4.73 7.36 -20.36
C THR A 139 5.21 5.92 -20.24
N SER A 140 6.38 5.71 -19.65
CA SER A 140 6.92 4.37 -19.39
C SER A 140 6.06 3.61 -18.38
N LEU A 141 6.07 2.28 -18.47
CA LEU A 141 5.50 1.41 -17.45
C LEU A 141 6.65 0.67 -16.73
N VAL A 142 6.76 0.88 -15.43
CA VAL A 142 7.78 0.30 -14.57
C VAL A 142 7.16 -0.82 -13.73
N VAL A 143 7.80 -1.99 -13.73
CA VAL A 143 7.33 -3.22 -13.06
C VAL A 143 8.46 -3.88 -12.29
N GLY A 144 8.12 -4.73 -11.31
CA GLY A 144 9.12 -5.40 -10.48
C GLY A 144 9.64 -6.74 -11.04
N PRO A 145 10.62 -7.36 -10.35
CA PRO A 145 11.30 -8.57 -10.81
C PRO A 145 10.40 -9.75 -11.12
N GLY A 146 10.67 -10.43 -12.23
CA GLY A 146 9.95 -11.60 -12.71
C GLY A 146 8.64 -11.27 -13.43
N PHE A 147 8.23 -10.00 -13.52
CA PHE A 147 6.98 -9.60 -14.16
C PHE A 147 6.93 -10.05 -15.62
N LYS A 148 7.95 -9.72 -16.43
CA LYS A 148 7.92 -10.00 -17.87
C LYS A 148 7.90 -11.49 -18.15
N GLU A 149 8.68 -12.26 -17.40
CA GLU A 149 8.70 -13.72 -17.52
C GLU A 149 7.36 -14.36 -17.15
N ALA A 150 6.72 -13.88 -16.08
CA ALA A 150 5.50 -14.48 -15.58
C ALA A 150 4.23 -14.06 -16.34
N LEU A 151 4.18 -12.82 -16.85
CA LEU A 151 2.91 -12.22 -17.31
C LEU A 151 2.87 -11.87 -18.80
N LEU A 152 3.98 -11.97 -19.53
CA LEU A 152 3.98 -11.72 -20.97
C LEU A 152 3.90 -13.03 -21.79
N PRO A 153 3.19 -13.02 -22.93
CA PRO A 153 2.32 -11.93 -23.40
C PRO A 153 1.01 -11.85 -22.57
N GLY A 154 0.43 -10.65 -22.51
CA GLY A 154 -0.88 -10.41 -21.90
C GLY A 154 -2.05 -10.82 -22.81
N TYR A 155 -3.27 -10.52 -22.40
CA TYR A 155 -4.47 -10.67 -23.22
C TYR A 155 -4.55 -9.54 -24.27
N PRO A 156 -4.83 -9.82 -25.57
CA PRO A 156 -5.47 -11.04 -26.07
C PRO A 156 -4.55 -12.14 -26.59
N THR A 157 -3.26 -11.88 -26.84
CA THR A 157 -2.33 -12.89 -27.38
C THR A 157 -2.28 -14.13 -26.49
N ASN A 158 -2.31 -13.96 -25.17
CA ASN A 158 -2.57 -15.01 -24.20
C ASN A 158 -4.04 -14.95 -23.72
N PRO A 159 -4.91 -15.90 -24.09
CA PRO A 159 -6.29 -15.95 -23.60
C PRO A 159 -6.41 -16.13 -22.08
N GLN A 160 -5.35 -16.62 -21.43
CA GLN A 160 -5.22 -16.75 -19.98
C GLN A 160 -4.38 -15.63 -19.36
N GLY A 161 -4.09 -14.56 -20.11
CA GLY A 161 -3.31 -13.42 -19.66
C GLY A 161 -3.96 -12.74 -18.46
N LEU A 162 -3.14 -12.44 -17.45
CA LEU A 162 -3.56 -11.78 -16.21
C LEU A 162 -3.43 -10.25 -16.29
N ILE A 163 -2.85 -9.74 -17.38
CA ILE A 163 -2.69 -8.32 -17.72
C ILE A 163 -3.15 -8.12 -19.18
N LEU A 164 -3.35 -6.87 -19.59
CA LEU A 164 -3.72 -6.54 -20.97
C LEU A 164 -2.50 -6.09 -21.77
N GLU A 165 -2.40 -6.51 -23.03
CA GLU A 165 -1.31 -6.05 -23.90
C GLU A 165 -1.37 -4.54 -24.15
N LYS A 166 -2.59 -3.99 -24.22
CA LYS A 166 -2.82 -2.54 -24.39
C LYS A 166 -2.19 -1.69 -23.28
N ASP A 167 -1.94 -2.26 -22.11
CA ASP A 167 -1.39 -1.55 -20.96
C ASP A 167 0.11 -1.24 -21.16
N TYR A 168 0.82 -2.06 -21.95
CA TYR A 168 2.25 -1.88 -22.24
C TYR A 168 2.56 -1.65 -23.72
N GLU A 169 1.59 -1.82 -24.63
CA GLU A 169 1.80 -1.65 -26.07
C GLU A 169 2.27 -0.24 -26.42
N GLY A 170 3.35 -0.16 -27.21
CA GLY A 170 3.91 1.10 -27.68
C GLY A 170 4.64 1.93 -26.61
N ARG A 171 4.77 1.43 -25.38
CA ARG A 171 5.46 2.09 -24.27
C ARG A 171 6.79 1.41 -23.97
N ASP A 172 7.68 2.12 -23.31
CA ASP A 172 8.83 1.51 -22.66
C ASP A 172 8.37 0.74 -21.42
N LEU A 173 8.40 -0.59 -21.50
CA LEU A 173 8.13 -1.48 -20.38
C LEU A 173 9.45 -1.81 -19.68
N HIS A 174 9.69 -1.21 -18.52
CA HIS A 174 10.92 -1.32 -17.77
C HIS A 174 10.74 -2.22 -16.54
N GLU A 175 11.47 -3.33 -16.48
CA GLU A 175 11.48 -4.22 -15.31
C GLU A 175 12.70 -3.92 -14.45
N ILE A 176 12.49 -3.64 -13.16
CA ILE A 176 13.57 -3.29 -12.23
C ILE A 176 14.35 -4.56 -11.85
N ASP A 177 15.66 -4.53 -12.08
CA ASP A 177 16.59 -5.58 -11.60
C ASP A 177 17.23 -5.15 -10.27
N PHE A 178 16.68 -5.56 -9.14
CA PHE A 178 17.28 -5.23 -7.83
C PHE A 178 18.59 -5.95 -7.54
N GLU A 179 18.94 -7.01 -8.28
CA GLU A 179 20.12 -7.83 -7.99
C GLU A 179 21.36 -7.26 -8.66
N ASN A 180 21.26 -6.86 -9.93
CA ASN A 180 22.41 -6.40 -10.73
C ASN A 180 22.42 -4.90 -11.00
N HIS A 181 21.44 -4.13 -10.51
CA HIS A 181 21.43 -2.67 -10.70
C HIS A 181 22.65 -2.03 -10.02
N PRO A 182 23.39 -1.16 -10.72
CA PRO A 182 24.61 -0.54 -10.18
C PRO A 182 24.35 0.27 -8.90
N ASP A 183 23.18 0.88 -8.80
CA ASP A 183 22.73 1.65 -7.63
C ASP A 183 21.90 0.82 -6.64
N SER A 184 21.94 -0.51 -6.73
CA SER A 184 21.26 -1.38 -5.76
C SER A 184 21.92 -1.26 -4.40
N ILE A 185 21.12 -0.88 -3.40
CA ILE A 185 21.53 -0.74 -2.01
C ILE A 185 20.60 -1.53 -1.09
N LYS A 186 20.92 -1.58 0.20
CA LYS A 186 20.00 -2.08 1.23
C LYS A 186 19.56 -0.94 2.12
N ILE A 187 18.24 -0.81 2.31
CA ILE A 187 17.62 0.07 3.30
C ILE A 187 16.78 -0.82 4.21
N GLY A 188 17.14 -0.87 5.50
CA GLY A 188 16.65 -1.89 6.43
C GLY A 188 16.88 -3.30 5.84
N GLY A 189 15.84 -4.13 5.85
CA GLY A 189 15.88 -5.44 5.22
C GLY A 189 15.53 -5.48 3.73
N PHE A 190 15.23 -4.35 3.07
CA PHE A 190 14.87 -4.31 1.65
C PHE A 190 16.09 -4.11 0.76
N GLN A 191 16.12 -4.80 -0.40
CA GLN A 191 16.91 -4.34 -1.54
C GLN A 191 16.19 -3.12 -2.13
N ALA A 192 16.94 -2.09 -2.49
CA ALA A 192 16.39 -0.83 -2.95
C ALA A 192 17.18 -0.30 -4.15
N VAL A 193 16.47 0.35 -5.07
CA VAL A 193 17.05 1.09 -6.19
C VAL A 193 16.65 2.55 -6.05
N ASP A 194 17.64 3.45 -6.08
CA ASP A 194 17.43 4.89 -6.07
C ASP A 194 17.02 5.37 -7.47
N TYR A 195 15.74 5.67 -7.65
CA TYR A 195 15.15 5.92 -8.97
C TYR A 195 15.70 7.19 -9.62
N PHE A 196 15.93 8.24 -8.82
CA PHE A 196 16.47 9.52 -9.29
C PHE A 196 17.99 9.64 -9.07
N GLN A 197 18.63 8.64 -8.46
CA GLN A 197 20.07 8.58 -8.15
C GLN A 197 20.54 9.75 -7.28
N ASP A 198 19.65 10.29 -6.44
CA ASP A 198 19.89 11.48 -5.65
C ASP A 198 19.40 11.36 -4.20
N GLY A 199 18.89 10.19 -3.84
CA GLY A 199 18.41 9.80 -2.52
C GLY A 199 17.01 10.27 -2.15
N SER A 200 16.23 10.77 -3.12
CA SER A 200 14.90 11.32 -2.90
C SER A 200 13.76 10.30 -3.04
N PHE A 201 13.91 9.26 -3.86
CA PHE A 201 12.88 8.24 -4.09
C PHE A 201 13.50 6.87 -4.39
N TYR A 202 13.11 5.86 -3.61
CA TYR A 202 13.59 4.49 -3.76
C TYR A 202 12.45 3.54 -4.09
N LEU A 203 12.67 2.66 -5.05
CA LEU A 203 11.86 1.44 -5.19
C LEU A 203 12.43 0.38 -4.25
N LEU A 204 11.57 -0.44 -3.65
CA LEU A 204 11.94 -1.48 -2.68
C LEU A 204 11.43 -2.84 -3.17
N ASN A 205 12.31 -3.83 -3.23
CA ASN A 205 11.92 -5.21 -3.56
C ASN A 205 11.15 -5.84 -2.39
N SER A 206 9.83 -5.97 -2.51
CA SER A 206 8.93 -6.48 -1.46
C SER A 206 8.20 -7.74 -1.94
N PRO A 207 8.91 -8.85 -2.22
CA PRO A 207 8.30 -10.03 -2.82
C PRO A 207 7.32 -10.73 -1.89
N GLY A 208 6.50 -11.59 -2.48
CA GLY A 208 5.68 -12.56 -1.77
C GLY A 208 4.18 -12.38 -2.01
N HIS A 209 3.66 -11.16 -2.03
CA HIS A 209 2.24 -10.92 -2.32
C HIS A 209 1.88 -11.41 -3.72
N THR A 210 2.68 -11.00 -4.71
CA THR A 210 2.68 -11.46 -6.10
C THR A 210 4.11 -11.44 -6.65
N VAL A 211 4.32 -12.07 -7.80
CA VAL A 211 5.54 -11.87 -8.58
C VAL A 211 5.68 -10.40 -8.97
N GLY A 212 6.88 -9.84 -8.82
CA GLY A 212 7.17 -8.45 -9.13
C GLY A 212 6.62 -7.43 -8.12
N HIS A 213 6.14 -7.85 -6.94
CA HIS A 213 5.63 -6.89 -5.95
C HIS A 213 6.74 -5.97 -5.41
N MET A 214 6.50 -4.66 -5.48
CA MET A 214 7.38 -3.60 -5.02
C MET A 214 6.66 -2.68 -4.03
N ALA A 215 7.42 -2.16 -3.07
CA ALA A 215 7.06 -1.00 -2.27
C ALA A 215 7.92 0.19 -2.71
N ALA A 216 7.67 1.38 -2.15
CA ALA A 216 8.51 2.55 -2.38
C ALA A 216 8.79 3.33 -1.09
N LEU A 217 9.90 4.07 -1.08
CA LEU A 217 10.28 4.96 0.00
C LEU A 217 10.58 6.35 -0.58
N ALA A 218 9.74 7.32 -0.24
CA ALA A 218 9.84 8.69 -0.69
C ALA A 218 10.36 9.60 0.42
N ARG A 219 11.46 10.31 0.17
CA ARG A 219 11.98 11.33 1.09
C ARG A 219 11.14 12.61 0.96
N THR A 220 10.44 12.96 2.03
CA THR A 220 9.50 14.10 2.06
C THR A 220 10.11 15.37 2.64
N THR A 221 11.10 15.24 3.52
CA THR A 221 12.00 16.30 3.99
C THR A 221 13.40 15.70 4.13
N ALA A 222 14.43 16.52 4.39
CA ALA A 222 15.78 16.00 4.65
C ALA A 222 15.85 14.91 5.74
N SER A 223 14.84 14.83 6.62
CA SER A 223 14.80 13.90 7.76
C SER A 223 13.59 12.97 7.80
N THR A 224 12.60 13.12 6.92
CA THR A 224 11.34 12.35 6.99
C THR A 224 11.02 11.65 5.68
N PHE A 225 10.31 10.52 5.78
CA PHE A 225 9.95 9.70 4.63
C PHE A 225 8.51 9.21 4.71
N VAL A 226 7.95 8.87 3.55
CA VAL A 226 6.75 8.05 3.44
C VAL A 226 7.16 6.72 2.82
N LEU A 227 6.82 5.62 3.48
CA LEU A 227 6.91 4.28 2.89
C LEU A 227 5.54 3.95 2.30
N ILE A 228 5.50 3.79 0.99
CA ILE A 228 4.33 3.36 0.23
C ILE A 228 4.41 1.84 0.14
N GLY A 229 3.67 1.16 1.01
CA GLY A 229 3.77 -0.29 1.22
C GLY A 229 3.01 -1.12 0.21
N ALA A 230 2.13 -0.50 -0.59
CA ALA A 230 1.21 -1.21 -1.48
C ALA A 230 0.55 -2.40 -0.73
N ASP A 231 0.74 -3.60 -1.27
CA ASP A 231 0.18 -4.86 -0.80
C ASP A 231 1.19 -5.72 -0.02
N THR A 232 2.26 -5.10 0.51
CA THR A 232 3.12 -5.76 1.51
C THR A 232 2.24 -6.28 2.68
N CYS A 233 1.20 -5.54 3.05
CA CYS A 233 0.09 -6.03 3.88
C CYS A 233 -1.19 -5.20 3.68
N HIS A 234 -2.34 -5.78 4.04
CA HIS A 234 -3.67 -5.21 3.77
C HIS A 234 -4.33 -4.53 4.98
N HIS A 235 -3.77 -4.72 6.17
CA HIS A 235 -4.38 -4.22 7.40
C HIS A 235 -3.34 -3.87 8.46
N GLY A 236 -3.58 -2.82 9.25
CA GLY A 236 -2.68 -2.37 10.33
C GLY A 236 -2.33 -3.45 11.34
N GLY A 237 -3.28 -4.35 11.62
CA GLY A 237 -3.09 -5.50 12.50
C GLY A 237 -2.06 -6.52 12.02
N ALA A 238 -1.66 -6.51 10.74
CA ALA A 238 -0.64 -7.42 10.23
C ALA A 238 0.79 -7.04 10.66
N PHE A 239 1.02 -5.76 11.00
CA PHE A 239 2.33 -5.25 11.39
C PHE A 239 2.32 -4.46 12.71
N ARG A 240 1.18 -4.38 13.40
CA ARG A 240 1.04 -3.73 14.71
C ARG A 240 0.16 -4.54 15.67
N PRO A 241 0.43 -4.49 16.98
CA PRO A 241 1.60 -3.89 17.64
C PRO A 241 2.87 -4.72 17.46
N THR A 242 4.02 -4.23 17.93
CA THR A 242 5.30 -4.96 17.88
C THR A 242 6.14 -4.69 19.13
N GLN A 243 7.28 -5.37 19.28
CA GLN A 243 8.25 -5.09 20.35
C GLN A 243 8.80 -3.66 20.31
N TYR A 244 8.81 -3.00 19.14
CA TYR A 244 9.24 -1.61 18.98
C TYR A 244 8.09 -0.61 19.19
N LEU A 245 6.86 -1.02 18.85
CA LEU A 245 5.64 -0.24 19.01
C LEU A 245 4.57 -1.07 19.74
N PRO A 246 4.72 -1.29 21.06
CA PRO A 246 3.75 -2.07 21.82
C PRO A 246 2.44 -1.29 22.01
N LEU A 247 1.35 -2.01 22.29
CA LEU A 247 0.07 -1.40 22.67
C LEU A 247 0.27 -0.46 23.86
N PRO A 248 -0.32 0.75 23.81
CA PRO A 248 -0.15 1.73 24.87
C PRO A 248 -0.88 1.28 26.16
N ASP A 249 -0.48 1.83 27.30
CA ASP A 249 -1.17 1.60 28.58
C ASP A 249 -2.56 2.24 28.62
N LYS A 250 -2.80 3.21 27.73
CA LYS A 250 -4.05 3.92 27.55
C LYS A 250 -4.12 4.46 26.13
N LEU A 251 -5.27 4.36 25.48
CA LEU A 251 -5.53 4.97 24.18
C LEU A 251 -6.69 5.97 24.28
N SER A 252 -6.52 7.13 23.66
CA SER A 252 -7.48 8.23 23.67
C SER A 252 -7.40 8.96 22.33
N PRO A 253 -8.50 9.05 21.57
CA PRO A 253 -9.82 8.48 21.84
C PRO A 253 -9.87 6.93 21.90
N SER A 254 -10.90 6.37 22.53
CA SER A 254 -11.08 4.91 22.64
C SER A 254 -11.47 4.29 21.29
N PRO A 255 -10.78 3.25 20.79
CA PRO A 255 -11.23 2.49 19.62
C PRO A 255 -12.59 1.81 19.85
N PHE A 256 -12.97 1.58 21.11
CA PHE A 256 -14.15 0.82 21.50
C PHE A 256 -15.28 1.70 22.05
N SER A 257 -15.24 3.01 21.85
CA SER A 257 -16.40 3.86 22.11
C SER A 257 -17.48 3.68 21.02
N ASN A 258 -18.68 4.20 21.25
CA ASN A 258 -19.73 4.26 20.23
C ASN A 258 -20.11 5.73 19.96
N PRO A 259 -19.80 6.29 18.77
CA PRO A 259 -19.01 5.70 17.69
C PRO A 259 -17.53 5.45 18.08
N PRO A 260 -16.79 4.60 17.35
CA PRO A 260 -15.34 4.41 17.56
C PRO A 260 -14.58 5.73 17.56
N PHE A 261 -13.58 5.84 18.43
CA PHE A 261 -12.74 7.04 18.59
C PHE A 261 -13.50 8.33 18.94
N LEU A 262 -14.60 8.23 19.68
CA LEU A 262 -15.38 9.39 20.14
C LEU A 262 -14.50 10.33 20.99
N PRO A 263 -14.40 11.63 20.68
CA PRO A 263 -13.58 12.58 21.43
C PRO A 263 -13.90 12.58 22.93
N GLY A 264 -12.85 12.56 23.76
CA GLY A 264 -12.95 12.50 25.22
C GLY A 264 -13.12 11.09 25.81
N SER A 265 -13.35 10.07 24.97
CA SER A 265 -13.35 8.67 25.41
C SER A 265 -11.94 8.15 25.65
N VAL A 266 -11.83 7.11 26.48
CA VAL A 266 -10.56 6.51 26.91
C VAL A 266 -10.69 5.00 26.93
N CYS A 267 -9.72 4.30 26.36
CA CYS A 267 -9.57 2.86 26.49
C CYS A 267 -8.35 2.51 27.36
N PRO A 268 -8.51 1.80 28.49
CA PRO A 268 -7.38 1.22 29.21
C PRO A 268 -6.65 0.20 28.35
N GLY A 269 -5.32 0.18 28.39
CA GLY A 269 -4.50 -0.72 27.58
C GLY A 269 -4.77 -2.20 27.85
N GLU A 270 -5.18 -2.56 29.07
CA GLU A 270 -5.56 -3.95 29.39
C GLU A 270 -6.78 -4.44 28.60
N VAL A 271 -7.69 -3.54 28.20
CA VAL A 271 -8.81 -3.90 27.31
C VAL A 271 -8.30 -4.19 25.91
N LEU A 272 -7.32 -3.42 25.41
CA LEU A 272 -6.66 -3.69 24.12
C LEU A 272 -5.93 -5.03 24.15
N VAL A 273 -5.24 -5.35 25.24
CA VAL A 273 -4.55 -6.63 25.42
C VAL A 273 -5.54 -7.79 25.47
N LYS A 274 -6.66 -7.64 26.17
CA LYS A 274 -7.71 -8.68 26.21
C LYS A 274 -8.30 -8.93 24.81
N ALA A 275 -8.44 -7.89 23.99
CA ALA A 275 -8.92 -8.02 22.61
C ALA A 275 -7.89 -8.67 21.67
N HIS A 276 -6.59 -8.61 21.99
CA HIS A 276 -5.53 -9.22 21.18
C HIS A 276 -5.64 -10.77 21.20
N PRO A 277 -5.53 -11.46 20.06
CA PRO A 277 -5.78 -12.92 19.98
C PRO A 277 -4.86 -13.76 20.87
N GLU A 278 -3.59 -13.38 21.02
CA GLU A 278 -2.63 -14.01 21.95
C GLU A 278 -2.51 -13.31 23.32
N HIS A 279 -3.31 -12.28 23.60
CA HIS A 279 -3.20 -11.45 24.79
C HIS A 279 -1.78 -10.85 24.99
N LYS A 280 -1.19 -10.35 23.88
CA LYS A 280 0.15 -9.78 23.84
C LYS A 280 0.11 -8.29 23.54
N ARG A 281 1.08 -7.56 24.09
CA ARG A 281 1.24 -6.12 23.85
C ARG A 281 2.14 -5.82 22.66
N ASP A 282 2.94 -6.78 22.23
CA ASP A 282 4.13 -6.60 21.41
C ASP A 282 4.18 -7.53 20.19
N LYS A 283 3.02 -8.08 19.79
CA LYS A 283 2.86 -8.93 18.61
C LYS A 283 1.73 -8.44 17.71
N PRO A 284 1.82 -8.58 16.37
CA PRO A 284 0.73 -8.21 15.49
C PRO A 284 -0.57 -8.99 15.76
N PHE A 285 -1.72 -8.36 15.55
CA PHE A 285 -3.05 -9.00 15.63
C PHE A 285 -3.25 -10.08 14.56
N TYR A 286 -2.64 -9.90 13.38
CA TYR A 286 -2.77 -10.80 12.23
C TYR A 286 -1.41 -11.26 11.73
N PRO A 287 -0.71 -12.13 12.48
CA PRO A 287 0.67 -12.50 12.18
C PRO A 287 0.81 -13.51 11.02
N THR A 288 -0.28 -14.19 10.62
CA THR A 288 -0.24 -15.25 9.60
C THR A 288 -1.11 -14.93 8.39
N LEU A 289 -0.50 -14.99 7.20
CA LEU A 289 -1.19 -14.72 5.95
C LEU A 289 -1.86 -15.98 5.38
N SER A 290 -3.04 -15.78 4.78
CA SER A 290 -3.69 -16.81 3.99
C SER A 290 -2.94 -17.12 2.71
N LYS A 291 -2.99 -18.39 2.30
CA LYS A 291 -2.62 -18.78 0.94
C LYS A 291 -3.58 -18.16 -0.07
N SER A 292 -3.04 -17.67 -1.17
CA SER A 292 -3.80 -17.14 -2.31
C SER A 292 -3.07 -17.52 -3.60
N PRO A 293 -3.76 -17.69 -4.75
CA PRO A 293 -3.09 -17.89 -6.03
C PRO A 293 -2.04 -16.81 -6.28
N GLY A 294 -0.82 -17.22 -6.66
CA GLY A 294 0.31 -16.31 -6.92
C GLY A 294 1.04 -15.78 -5.68
N ARG A 295 0.53 -16.00 -4.46
CA ARG A 295 1.18 -15.55 -3.22
C ARG A 295 2.17 -16.59 -2.68
N ASN A 296 3.40 -16.16 -2.41
CA ASN A 296 4.35 -16.85 -1.57
C ASN A 296 4.26 -16.31 -0.13
N VAL A 297 3.57 -17.06 0.74
CA VAL A 297 3.28 -16.66 2.13
C VAL A 297 4.55 -16.36 2.92
N ALA A 298 5.58 -17.23 2.84
CA ALA A 298 6.80 -17.05 3.62
C ALA A 298 7.58 -15.79 3.19
N GLU A 299 7.63 -15.50 1.90
CA GLU A 299 8.25 -14.27 1.40
C GLU A 299 7.44 -13.02 1.76
N ALA A 300 6.11 -13.11 1.70
CA ALA A 300 5.22 -12.00 2.05
C ALA A 300 5.34 -11.66 3.54
N GLU A 301 5.30 -12.65 4.43
CA GLU A 301 5.51 -12.45 5.88
C GLU A 301 6.91 -11.91 6.18
N ASN A 302 7.94 -12.35 5.46
CA ASN A 302 9.27 -11.77 5.55
C ASN A 302 9.30 -10.29 5.11
N SER A 303 8.58 -9.93 4.05
CA SER A 303 8.42 -8.54 3.61
C SER A 303 7.67 -7.68 4.63
N ILE A 304 6.63 -8.21 5.29
CA ILE A 304 5.97 -7.56 6.43
C ILE A 304 6.96 -7.35 7.59
N GLY A 305 7.77 -8.35 7.90
CA GLY A 305 8.81 -8.26 8.93
C GLY A 305 9.79 -7.10 8.69
N LYS A 306 10.16 -6.85 7.43
CA LYS A 306 10.97 -5.69 7.05
C LYS A 306 10.20 -4.38 7.21
N LEU A 307 8.94 -4.33 6.77
CA LEU A 307 8.07 -3.14 6.90
C LEU A 307 7.88 -2.73 8.38
N ILE A 308 7.79 -3.69 9.30
CA ILE A 308 7.73 -3.44 10.75
C ILE A 308 8.89 -2.56 11.23
N GLU A 309 10.10 -2.77 10.72
CA GLU A 309 11.27 -1.99 11.12
C GLU A 309 11.15 -0.51 10.71
N PHE A 310 10.48 -0.25 9.58
CA PHE A 310 10.20 1.10 9.09
C PHE A 310 9.06 1.75 9.88
N ASP A 311 8.01 0.99 10.17
CA ASP A 311 6.90 1.49 10.96
C ASP A 311 7.34 1.95 12.36
N ALA A 312 8.32 1.25 12.94
CA ALA A 312 8.90 1.57 14.24
C ALA A 312 9.59 2.95 14.33
N ARG A 313 9.85 3.64 13.20
CA ARG A 313 10.66 4.87 13.15
C ARG A 313 9.80 6.12 13.10
N ASP A 314 9.97 7.03 14.04
CA ASP A 314 9.17 8.28 14.14
C ASP A 314 9.29 9.19 12.91
N GLU A 315 10.32 9.01 12.09
CA GLU A 315 10.58 9.77 10.87
C GLU A 315 10.07 9.10 9.58
N ILE A 316 9.42 7.93 9.66
CA ILE A 316 8.82 7.26 8.51
C ILE A 316 7.32 7.08 8.72
N PHE A 317 6.52 7.58 7.79
CA PHE A 317 5.09 7.29 7.74
C PHE A 317 4.82 6.12 6.79
N VAL A 318 4.39 4.99 7.34
CA VAL A 318 3.99 3.82 6.55
C VAL A 318 2.55 3.98 6.09
N VAL A 319 2.33 3.89 4.79
CA VAL A 319 1.03 3.96 4.12
C VAL A 319 0.87 2.72 3.27
N ILE A 320 -0.08 1.85 3.60
CA ILE A 320 -0.44 0.65 2.82
C ILE A 320 -1.63 0.97 1.91
N ALA A 321 -1.79 0.22 0.81
CA ALA A 321 -2.76 0.57 -0.24
C ALA A 321 -4.22 0.59 0.25
N HIS A 322 -4.54 -0.28 1.20
CA HIS A 322 -5.90 -0.56 1.64
C HIS A 322 -6.21 -0.11 3.08
N ASP A 323 -5.46 0.87 3.60
CA ASP A 323 -5.72 1.41 4.94
C ASP A 323 -6.92 2.37 4.95
N SER A 324 -8.11 1.84 5.19
CA SER A 324 -9.35 2.62 5.31
C SER A 324 -9.28 3.73 6.38
N THR A 325 -8.38 3.60 7.36
CA THR A 325 -8.23 4.57 8.44
C THR A 325 -7.55 5.86 8.01
N LEU A 326 -7.01 5.93 6.79
CA LEU A 326 -6.40 7.15 6.26
C LEU A 326 -7.42 8.07 5.59
N LEU A 327 -8.60 7.56 5.20
CA LEU A 327 -9.62 8.33 4.48
C LEU A 327 -10.07 9.59 5.23
N ASP A 328 -10.04 9.59 6.56
CA ASP A 328 -10.42 10.71 7.42
C ASP A 328 -9.23 11.40 8.11
N VAL A 329 -7.99 10.98 7.83
CA VAL A 329 -6.77 11.51 8.48
C VAL A 329 -5.97 12.41 7.56
N VAL A 330 -5.70 11.96 6.34
CA VAL A 330 -4.77 12.65 5.44
C VAL A 330 -5.50 13.59 4.48
N ASP A 331 -4.79 14.63 4.08
CA ASP A 331 -5.22 15.46 2.96
C ASP A 331 -4.86 14.77 1.63
N PHE A 332 -5.86 14.44 0.83
CA PHE A 332 -5.66 13.87 -0.51
C PHE A 332 -5.27 14.93 -1.55
N PHE A 333 -4.76 14.46 -2.69
CA PHE A 333 -4.47 15.23 -3.89
C PHE A 333 -5.60 16.23 -4.19
N PRO A 334 -5.27 17.50 -4.51
CA PRO A 334 -3.95 18.02 -4.92
C PRO A 334 -2.98 18.39 -3.79
N LYS A 335 -3.36 18.21 -2.52
CA LYS A 335 -2.52 18.56 -1.38
C LYS A 335 -1.35 17.58 -1.23
N LYS A 336 -0.24 18.08 -0.67
CA LYS A 336 0.98 17.30 -0.41
C LYS A 336 0.88 16.53 0.90
N LEU A 337 1.40 15.31 0.87
CA LEU A 337 1.57 14.43 2.02
C LEU A 337 2.83 14.80 2.84
N ASN A 338 3.75 15.62 2.30
CA ASN A 338 5.08 15.87 2.87
C ASN A 338 5.10 16.37 4.32
N GLU A 339 4.08 17.12 4.75
CA GLU A 339 3.99 17.67 6.09
C GLU A 339 3.35 16.72 7.12
N TRP A 340 3.21 15.44 6.77
CA TRP A 340 2.55 14.42 7.60
C TRP A 340 3.02 14.40 9.06
N LYS A 341 4.33 14.63 9.29
CA LYS A 341 4.90 14.59 10.63
C LYS A 341 4.46 15.79 11.47
N ASN A 342 4.47 16.99 10.88
CA ASN A 342 4.04 18.21 11.55
C ASN A 342 2.52 18.22 11.79
N LYS A 343 1.76 17.61 10.87
CA LYS A 343 0.31 17.45 11.00
C LYS A 343 -0.09 16.30 11.94
N GLY A 344 0.86 15.48 12.39
CA GLY A 344 0.60 14.40 13.33
C GLY A 344 -0.12 13.18 12.74
N TRP A 345 -0.22 13.08 11.40
CA TRP A 345 -1.03 12.04 10.74
C TRP A 345 -0.58 10.62 11.08
N LYS A 346 0.73 10.38 11.21
CA LYS A 346 1.25 9.08 11.66
C LYS A 346 0.71 8.72 13.05
N GLU A 347 0.72 9.65 13.99
CA GLU A 347 0.26 9.40 15.36
C GLU A 347 -1.25 9.20 15.42
N GLU A 348 -1.98 9.97 14.62
CA GLU A 348 -3.43 9.90 14.53
C GLU A 348 -3.91 8.57 13.95
N SER A 349 -3.30 8.07 12.86
CA SER A 349 -3.73 6.82 12.21
C SER A 349 -3.17 5.55 12.86
N LYS A 350 -2.05 5.64 13.59
CA LYS A 350 -1.26 4.50 14.13
C LYS A 350 -2.12 3.35 14.68
N TRP A 351 -3.12 3.72 15.49
CA TRP A 351 -3.95 2.78 16.24
C TRP A 351 -5.42 2.76 15.78
N LYS A 352 -5.77 3.44 14.69
CA LYS A 352 -7.16 3.49 14.21
C LYS A 352 -7.70 2.12 13.82
N PHE A 353 -6.84 1.22 13.30
CA PHE A 353 -7.21 -0.17 12.98
C PHE A 353 -7.74 -0.97 14.18
N LEU A 354 -7.48 -0.53 15.42
CA LEU A 354 -8.03 -1.20 16.60
C LEU A 354 -9.55 -1.10 16.68
N GLY A 355 -10.18 -0.14 15.98
CA GLY A 355 -11.63 -0.02 15.91
C GLY A 355 -12.31 -1.27 15.35
N ASP A 356 -11.63 -2.01 14.48
CA ASP A 356 -12.16 -3.22 13.84
C ASP A 356 -12.33 -4.40 14.82
N PHE A 357 -11.73 -4.30 16.02
CA PHE A 357 -11.82 -5.33 17.06
C PHE A 357 -12.85 -5.02 18.14
N HIS A 358 -13.75 -4.06 17.90
CA HIS A 358 -14.77 -3.67 18.87
C HIS A 358 -15.63 -4.86 19.33
N ALA A 359 -16.07 -5.71 18.40
CA ALA A 359 -16.87 -6.90 18.71
C ALA A 359 -16.16 -7.89 19.65
N VAL A 360 -14.84 -8.03 19.53
CA VAL A 360 -14.04 -8.90 20.41
C VAL A 360 -13.87 -8.28 21.80
N ALA A 361 -13.79 -6.96 21.89
CA ALA A 361 -13.64 -6.27 23.17
C ALA A 361 -14.89 -6.32 24.07
N GLU A 362 -16.07 -6.57 23.49
CA GLU A 362 -17.34 -6.73 24.22
C GLU A 362 -17.55 -8.15 24.80
N LEU A 363 -16.74 -9.14 24.39
CA LEU A 363 -16.70 -10.50 24.93
C LEU A 363 -15.83 -10.58 26.20
#